data_AF-A0A2P5LQN2-F1
#
_entry.id   AF-A0A2P5LQN2-F1
#
_cell.length_a   1.000
_cell.length_b   1.000
_cell.length_c   1.000
_cell.angle_alpha   90.00
_cell.angle_beta   90.00
_cell.angle_gamma   90.00
#
_symmetry.space_group_name_H-M   'P 1'
#
loop_
_entity.id
_entity.type
_entity.pdbx_description
1 polymer ?
#
loop_
_entity_poly.entity_id
_entity_poly.type
_entity_poly.pdbx_seq_one_letter_code
_entity_poly.pdbx_strand_id
1 'polypeptide(L)'
;MRRIPVSFALVLFPTIAFAEAEKAVEAFIRNTVVPCYKLEGEGRCKLAETAARPTIHYAGDGAMKIALAFVPWQWDLTGNAMDQMLVVFDQRQNGDWKPTGRLDRTYGSNPRDLKFFRDGEKVRIEYVGTVVGRRDNRANPTGSQRFAVEVLPNGQMRATKPHGRSMSEAIRG
;
A
#
# COMPACT_ATOMS: atom_id res chain seq x y z
N MET A 1 -1.66 21.22 26.97
CA MET A 1 -2.09 19.93 26.39
C MET A 1 -0.85 19.10 26.07
N ARG A 2 -0.54 18.05 26.85
CA ARG A 2 0.64 17.19 26.65
C ARG A 2 0.24 16.01 25.76
N ARG A 3 0.92 15.83 24.62
CA ARG A 3 0.80 14.62 23.78
C ARG A 3 1.54 13.48 24.48
N ILE A 4 0.83 12.42 24.85
CA ILE A 4 1.41 11.22 25.45
C ILE A 4 1.96 10.36 24.30
N PRO A 5 3.27 10.06 24.27
CA PRO A 5 3.80 9.07 23.35
C PRO A 5 3.37 7.67 23.82
N VAL A 6 2.57 6.98 23.02
CA VAL A 6 2.27 5.56 23.26
C VAL A 6 3.45 4.75 22.73
N SER A 7 4.30 4.26 23.63
CA SER A 7 5.27 3.22 23.33
C SER A 7 4.54 1.93 23.00
N PHE A 8 4.73 1.42 21.79
CA PHE A 8 4.19 0.13 21.36
C PHE A 8 4.93 -1.00 22.08
N ALA A 9 4.26 -1.65 23.03
CA ALA A 9 4.62 -3.00 23.43
C ALA A 9 4.35 -3.93 22.23
N LEU A 10 5.30 -4.83 21.96
CA LEU A 10 5.17 -5.89 20.97
C LEU A 10 4.07 -6.85 21.43
N VAL A 11 2.82 -6.58 21.06
CA VAL A 11 1.72 -7.52 21.32
C VAL A 11 1.93 -8.71 20.38
N LEU A 12 2.23 -9.88 20.95
CA LEU A 12 2.21 -11.16 20.26
C LEU A 12 0.78 -11.44 19.78
N PHE A 13 0.43 -10.90 18.62
CA PHE A 13 -0.79 -11.30 17.92
C PHE A 13 -0.65 -12.78 17.52
N PRO A 14 -1.72 -13.57 17.60
CA PRO A 14 -1.68 -14.97 17.21
C PRO A 14 -1.36 -15.06 15.71
N THR A 15 -0.31 -15.81 15.36
CA THR A 15 0.18 -16.10 14.01
C THR A 15 -0.92 -16.50 13.01
N ILE A 16 -2.00 -17.09 13.49
CA ILE A 16 -3.18 -17.49 12.71
C ILE A 16 -3.90 -16.28 12.09
N ALA A 17 -4.05 -15.17 12.83
CA ALA A 17 -4.75 -14.00 12.32
C ALA A 17 -3.99 -13.33 11.16
N PHE A 18 -2.66 -13.41 11.16
CA PHE A 18 -1.81 -12.93 10.08
C PHE A 18 -1.90 -13.83 8.84
N ALA A 19 -1.92 -15.15 9.02
CA ALA A 19 -2.09 -16.08 7.90
C ALA A 19 -3.43 -15.88 7.16
N GLU A 20 -4.52 -15.60 7.88
CA GLU A 20 -5.82 -15.33 7.24
C GLU A 20 -5.86 -13.98 6.51
N ALA A 21 -5.15 -12.98 7.01
CA ALA A 21 -4.98 -11.71 6.30
C ALA A 21 -4.20 -11.90 4.99
N GLU A 22 -3.09 -12.66 5.03
CA GLU A 22 -2.30 -12.99 3.84
C GLU A 22 -3.14 -13.70 2.77
N LYS A 23 -3.96 -14.69 3.15
CA LYS A 23 -4.89 -15.35 2.23
C LYS A 23 -5.87 -14.38 1.59
N ALA A 24 -6.40 -13.42 2.35
CA ALA A 24 -7.30 -12.40 1.82
C ALA A 24 -6.59 -11.46 0.85
N VAL A 25 -5.33 -11.09 1.12
CA VAL A 25 -4.48 -10.30 0.20
C VAL A 25 -4.25 -11.07 -1.10
N GLU A 26 -3.87 -12.33 -1.02
CA GLU A 26 -3.68 -13.14 -2.22
C GLU A 26 -4.97 -13.33 -3.03
N ALA A 27 -6.09 -13.58 -2.35
CA ALA A 27 -7.40 -13.69 -3.00
C ALA A 27 -7.79 -12.37 -3.69
N PHE A 28 -7.49 -11.23 -3.07
CA PHE A 28 -7.65 -9.93 -3.69
C PHE A 28 -6.77 -9.78 -4.94
N ILE A 29 -5.48 -10.12 -4.86
CA ILE A 29 -4.54 -10.03 -5.99
C ILE A 29 -5.01 -10.91 -7.17
N ARG A 30 -5.43 -12.15 -6.91
CA ARG A 30 -5.93 -13.08 -7.94
C ARG A 30 -7.19 -12.58 -8.65
N ASN A 31 -8.08 -11.93 -7.92
CA ASN A 31 -9.38 -11.51 -8.46
C ASN A 31 -9.38 -10.09 -9.01
N THR A 32 -8.35 -9.29 -8.70
CA THR A 32 -8.28 -7.89 -9.12
C THR A 32 -7.83 -7.75 -10.57
N VAL A 33 -8.46 -6.82 -11.28
CA VAL A 33 -8.05 -6.38 -12.61
C VAL A 33 -7.51 -4.96 -12.51
N VAL A 34 -6.35 -4.72 -13.13
CA VAL A 34 -5.71 -3.42 -13.23
C VAL A 34 -5.57 -3.03 -14.71
N PRO A 35 -5.53 -1.73 -15.02
CA PRO A 35 -5.05 -1.30 -16.33
C PRO A 35 -3.60 -1.78 -16.56
N CYS A 36 -3.19 -1.99 -17.80
CA CYS A 36 -1.83 -2.41 -18.14
C CYS A 36 -1.54 -2.06 -19.60
N TYR A 37 -0.27 -2.05 -20.00
CA TYR A 37 0.16 -1.85 -21.38
C TYR A 37 0.70 -3.16 -21.95
N LYS A 38 0.07 -3.65 -23.01
CA LYS A 38 0.48 -4.84 -23.77
C LYS A 38 1.08 -4.43 -25.12
N LEU A 39 1.59 -5.38 -25.91
CA LEU A 39 2.10 -5.10 -27.27
C LEU A 39 1.04 -4.41 -28.15
N GLU A 40 -0.23 -4.71 -27.92
CA GLU A 40 -1.39 -4.17 -28.64
C GLU A 40 -1.83 -2.77 -28.15
N GLY A 41 -1.21 -2.25 -27.08
CA GLY A 41 -1.58 -0.97 -26.46
C GLY A 41 -2.12 -1.10 -25.03
N GLU A 42 -2.79 -0.05 -24.55
CA GLU A 42 -3.42 -0.04 -23.22
C GLU A 42 -4.62 -0.99 -23.15
N GLY A 43 -4.67 -1.78 -22.07
CA GLY A 43 -5.70 -2.77 -21.83
C GLY A 43 -5.89 -3.06 -20.34
N ARG A 44 -6.45 -4.24 -20.05
CA ARG A 44 -6.71 -4.71 -18.68
C ARG A 44 -6.03 -6.07 -18.45
N CYS A 45 -5.34 -6.20 -17.33
CA CYS A 45 -4.62 -7.42 -16.93
C CYS A 45 -5.11 -7.88 -15.56
N LYS A 46 -4.98 -9.18 -15.29
CA LYS A 46 -5.11 -9.66 -13.91
C LYS A 46 -3.93 -9.12 -13.11
N LEU A 47 -4.20 -8.59 -11.91
CA LEU A 47 -3.13 -8.08 -11.06
C LEU A 47 -2.11 -9.19 -10.73
N ALA A 48 -2.56 -10.43 -10.57
CA ALA A 48 -1.67 -11.58 -10.38
C ALA A 48 -0.68 -11.84 -11.53
N GLU A 49 -0.92 -11.34 -12.75
CA GLU A 49 0.00 -11.50 -13.89
C GLU A 49 1.16 -10.50 -13.85
N THR A 50 0.96 -9.37 -13.18
CA THR A 50 1.90 -8.24 -13.21
C THR A 50 2.39 -7.81 -11.83
N ALA A 51 1.81 -8.34 -10.76
CA ALA A 51 2.17 -8.04 -9.39
C ALA A 51 3.48 -8.72 -8.97
N ALA A 52 4.32 -7.96 -8.27
CA ALA A 52 5.39 -8.52 -7.47
C ALA A 52 4.86 -8.94 -6.08
N ARG A 53 5.73 -9.57 -5.28
CA ARG A 53 5.39 -9.98 -3.92
C ARG A 53 4.91 -8.77 -3.09
N PRO A 54 3.73 -8.82 -2.46
CA PRO A 54 3.25 -7.72 -1.63
C PRO A 54 4.03 -7.63 -0.32
N THR A 55 4.17 -6.42 0.22
CA THR A 55 4.56 -6.21 1.61
C THR A 55 3.32 -5.95 2.45
N ILE A 56 3.18 -6.67 3.57
CA ILE A 56 2.01 -6.61 4.43
C ILE A 56 2.41 -6.08 5.80
N HIS A 57 1.70 -5.05 6.27
CA HIS A 57 1.91 -4.44 7.57
C HIS A 57 0.63 -4.53 8.39
N TYR A 58 0.76 -4.86 9.67
CA TYR A 58 -0.38 -5.03 10.56
C TYR A 58 -0.47 -3.85 11.54
N ALA A 59 -1.69 -3.45 11.87
CA ALA A 59 -1.98 -2.49 12.93
C ALA A 59 -3.27 -2.87 13.66
N GLY A 60 -3.38 -2.49 14.93
CA GLY A 60 -4.60 -2.71 15.70
C GLY A 60 -4.40 -2.49 17.20
N ASP A 61 -5.51 -2.21 17.88
CA ASP A 61 -5.61 -2.02 19.33
C ASP A 61 -6.33 -3.18 20.03
N GLY A 62 -6.33 -4.37 19.43
CA GLY A 62 -7.01 -5.57 19.93
C GLY A 62 -8.51 -5.62 19.59
N ALA A 63 -9.20 -4.48 19.58
CA ALA A 63 -10.60 -4.37 19.17
C ALA A 63 -10.78 -4.30 17.65
N MET A 64 -9.80 -3.74 16.93
CA MET A 64 -9.78 -3.69 15.48
C MET A 64 -8.42 -4.18 14.97
N LYS A 65 -8.43 -5.05 13.97
CA LYS A 65 -7.20 -5.51 13.30
C LYS A 65 -7.26 -5.08 11.84
N ILE A 66 -6.26 -4.31 11.44
CA ILE A 66 -6.05 -3.80 10.09
C ILE A 66 -4.81 -4.48 9.51
N ALA A 67 -4.88 -4.86 8.24
CA ALA A 67 -3.73 -5.21 7.44
C ALA A 67 -3.63 -4.25 6.25
N LEU A 68 -2.45 -3.68 6.05
CA LEU A 68 -2.12 -2.90 4.87
C LEU A 68 -1.30 -3.77 3.93
N ALA A 69 -1.80 -3.97 2.72
CA ALA A 69 -1.06 -4.62 1.66
C ALA A 69 -0.59 -3.58 0.66
N PHE A 70 0.73 -3.47 0.53
CA PHE A 70 1.34 -2.74 -0.56
C PHE A 70 1.72 -3.73 -1.66
N VAL A 71 1.09 -3.60 -2.82
CA VAL A 71 1.23 -4.51 -3.95
C VAL A 71 1.94 -3.78 -5.09
N PRO A 72 3.25 -3.97 -5.27
CA PRO A 72 3.94 -3.47 -6.45
C PRO A 72 3.45 -4.22 -7.68
N TRP A 73 3.28 -3.53 -8.80
CA TRP A 73 2.87 -4.17 -10.04
C TRP A 73 3.40 -3.42 -11.26
N GLN A 74 3.64 -4.17 -12.31
CA GLN A 74 4.23 -3.67 -13.55
C GLN A 74 3.13 -3.19 -14.50
N TRP A 75 3.17 -1.90 -14.84
CA TRP A 75 2.24 -1.29 -15.78
C TRP A 75 2.51 -1.69 -17.22
N ASP A 76 3.79 -1.78 -17.63
CA ASP A 76 4.19 -2.05 -19.02
C ASP A 76 4.92 -3.38 -19.16
N LEU A 77 5.30 -3.77 -20.38
CA LEU A 77 6.07 -5.01 -20.63
C LEU A 77 7.58 -4.84 -20.42
N THR A 78 8.07 -3.61 -20.20
CA THR A 78 9.52 -3.31 -20.20
C THR A 78 10.18 -3.50 -18.83
N GLY A 79 9.38 -3.60 -17.76
CA GLY A 79 9.88 -3.65 -16.38
C GLY A 79 10.15 -2.26 -15.80
N ASN A 80 10.06 -1.21 -16.61
CA ASN A 80 10.46 0.13 -16.21
C ASN A 80 9.33 0.91 -15.55
N ALA A 81 8.07 0.57 -15.83
CA ALA A 81 6.90 1.22 -15.27
C ALA A 81 6.31 0.43 -14.09
N MET A 82 6.95 0.52 -12.91
CA MET A 82 6.41 -0.05 -11.68
C MET A 82 5.51 0.95 -10.96
N ASP A 83 4.26 0.56 -10.73
CA ASP A 83 3.33 1.23 -9.82
C ASP A 83 3.21 0.41 -8.53
N GLN A 84 2.61 1.01 -7.50
CA GLN A 84 2.30 0.31 -6.25
C GLN A 84 0.89 0.64 -5.83
N MET A 85 0.12 -0.40 -5.51
CA MET A 85 -1.21 -0.29 -4.97
C MET A 85 -1.14 -0.42 -3.45
N LEU A 86 -1.92 0.37 -2.72
CA LEU A 86 -2.17 0.15 -1.30
C LEU A 86 -3.62 -0.32 -1.12
N VAL A 87 -3.79 -1.41 -0.40
CA VAL A 87 -5.09 -1.96 -0.05
C VAL A 87 -5.16 -2.10 1.46
N VAL A 88 -6.24 -1.61 2.04
CA VAL A 88 -6.53 -1.71 3.48
C VAL A 88 -7.51 -2.86 3.66
N PHE A 89 -7.21 -3.77 4.58
CA PHE A 89 -8.07 -4.87 4.97
C PHE A 89 -8.43 -4.75 6.43
N ASP A 90 -9.71 -4.93 6.74
CA ASP A 90 -10.19 -4.99 8.11
C ASP A 90 -10.68 -6.39 8.45
N GLN A 91 -10.35 -6.85 9.67
CA GLN A 91 -10.92 -8.06 10.23
C GLN A 91 -12.37 -7.79 10.68
N ARG A 92 -13.31 -8.54 10.13
CA ARG A 92 -14.73 -8.55 10.50
C ARG A 92 -14.93 -9.32 11.81
N GLN A 93 -16.10 -9.15 12.43
CA GLN A 93 -16.44 -9.83 13.70
C GLN A 93 -16.41 -11.35 13.60
N ASN A 94 -16.68 -11.92 12.42
CA ASN A 94 -16.60 -13.36 12.15
C ASN A 94 -15.15 -13.86 11.90
N GLY A 95 -14.15 -12.98 12.01
CA GLY A 95 -12.74 -13.29 11.78
C GLY A 95 -12.27 -13.11 10.33
N ASP A 96 -13.18 -12.90 9.38
CA ASP A 96 -12.84 -12.73 7.96
C ASP A 96 -12.12 -11.41 7.70
N TRP A 97 -11.16 -11.44 6.77
CA TRP A 97 -10.49 -10.24 6.28
C TRP A 97 -11.10 -9.80 4.96
N LYS A 98 -11.49 -8.53 4.85
CA LYS A 98 -12.05 -7.95 3.63
C LYS A 98 -11.37 -6.63 3.28
N PRO A 99 -11.15 -6.35 1.98
CA PRO A 99 -10.65 -5.05 1.56
C PRO A 99 -11.69 -3.99 1.89
N THR A 100 -11.29 -2.93 2.56
CA THR A 100 -12.14 -1.78 2.90
C THR A 100 -11.71 -0.51 2.18
N GLY A 101 -10.45 -0.42 1.74
CA GLY A 101 -9.97 0.69 0.92
C GLY A 101 -8.93 0.24 -0.10
N ARG A 102 -8.86 0.96 -1.23
CA ARG A 102 -7.88 0.74 -2.29
C ARG A 102 -7.40 2.06 -2.85
N LEU A 103 -6.09 2.17 -3.04
CA LEU A 103 -5.43 3.25 -3.74
C LEU A 103 -4.51 2.66 -4.81
N ASP A 104 -4.85 2.84 -6.08
CA ASP A 104 -4.16 2.20 -7.22
C ASP A 104 -2.72 2.66 -7.45
N ARG A 105 -2.40 3.88 -7.02
CA ARG A 105 -1.09 4.51 -7.20
C ARG A 105 -0.70 5.18 -5.90
N THR A 106 0.13 4.51 -5.12
CA THR A 106 0.84 5.13 -4.01
C THR A 106 2.07 5.88 -4.47
N TYR A 107 2.50 6.84 -3.67
CA TYR A 107 3.74 7.54 -3.91
C TYR A 107 4.89 6.85 -3.18
N GLY A 108 6.01 6.70 -3.90
CA GLY A 108 7.19 6.00 -3.42
C GLY A 108 7.01 4.48 -3.36
N SER A 109 8.10 3.75 -3.65
CA SER A 109 8.18 2.30 -3.57
C SER A 109 8.72 1.82 -2.22
N ASN A 110 8.66 0.51 -1.92
CA ASN A 110 9.33 -0.10 -0.76
C ASN A 110 9.06 0.64 0.57
N PRO A 111 7.79 0.64 1.03
CA PRO A 111 7.38 1.41 2.19
C PRO A 111 8.08 0.90 3.46
N ARG A 112 8.58 1.85 4.26
CA ARG A 112 9.27 1.61 5.54
C ARG A 112 8.89 2.67 6.57
N ASP A 113 9.31 2.49 7.83
CA ASP A 113 9.00 3.39 8.95
C ASP A 113 7.51 3.73 9.08
N LEU A 114 6.68 2.70 8.90
CA LEU A 114 5.24 2.86 8.76
C LEU A 114 4.60 3.14 10.13
N LYS A 115 3.78 4.18 10.18
CA LYS A 115 3.07 4.66 11.38
C LYS A 115 1.59 4.77 11.09
N PHE A 116 0.80 4.42 12.09
CA PHE A 116 -0.65 4.45 12.03
C PHE A 116 -1.17 5.43 13.06
N PHE A 117 -2.03 6.33 12.62
CA PHE A 117 -2.71 7.30 13.45
C PHE A 117 -4.21 7.15 13.23
N ARG A 118 -4.97 7.07 14.30
CA ARG A 118 -6.42 6.98 14.26
C ARG A 118 -7.02 8.25 14.83
N ASP A 119 -8.02 8.78 14.14
CA ASP A 119 -8.84 9.91 14.57
C ASP A 119 -10.32 9.56 14.33
N GLY A 120 -10.97 9.01 15.35
CA GLY A 120 -12.29 8.40 15.24
C GLY A 120 -12.31 7.24 14.25
N GLU A 121 -13.12 7.36 13.20
CA GLU A 121 -13.23 6.37 12.11
C GLU A 121 -12.23 6.62 10.96
N LYS A 122 -11.46 7.71 11.00
CA LYS A 122 -10.42 7.98 10.01
C LYS A 122 -9.11 7.33 10.43
N VAL A 123 -8.40 6.77 9.45
CA VAL A 123 -7.06 6.22 9.64
C VAL A 123 -6.09 6.98 8.77
N ARG A 124 -5.03 7.54 9.38
CA ARG A 124 -3.91 8.13 8.67
C ARG A 124 -2.72 7.19 8.77
N ILE A 125 -2.19 6.83 7.62
CA ILE A 125 -1.03 5.97 7.43
C ILE A 125 0.10 6.86 6.98
N GLU A 126 1.20 6.89 7.73
CA GLU A 126 2.43 7.56 7.30
C GLU A 126 3.51 6.53 7.04
N TYR A 127 4.30 6.70 5.97
CA TYR A 127 5.42 5.83 5.67
C TYR A 127 6.51 6.59 4.93
N VAL A 128 7.71 6.04 4.91
CA VAL A 128 8.80 6.48 4.03
C VAL A 128 8.80 5.57 2.81
N GLY A 129 8.73 6.17 1.62
CA GLY A 129 8.87 5.47 0.36
C GLY A 129 10.16 5.86 -0.36
N THR A 130 10.66 4.97 -1.19
CA THR A 130 11.77 5.21 -2.11
C THR A 130 11.28 5.96 -3.35
N VAL A 131 12.01 6.99 -3.76
CA VAL A 131 11.67 7.85 -4.92
C VAL A 131 12.89 8.07 -5.80
N VAL A 132 12.65 8.48 -7.05
CA VAL A 132 13.74 8.89 -7.96
C VAL A 132 14.26 10.26 -7.51
N GLY A 133 15.49 10.30 -7.02
CA GLY A 133 16.22 11.52 -6.73
C GLY A 133 16.69 12.23 -7.99
N ARG A 134 17.18 13.47 -7.84
CA ARG A 134 17.56 14.34 -8.97
C ARG A 134 18.64 13.76 -9.89
N ARG A 135 19.49 12.87 -9.39
CA ARG A 135 20.59 12.23 -10.13
C ARG A 135 20.39 10.72 -10.33
N ASP A 136 19.24 10.21 -9.91
CA ASP A 136 18.95 8.79 -10.03
C ASP A 136 18.44 8.47 -11.44
N ASN A 137 18.64 7.23 -11.86
CA ASN A 137 17.88 6.65 -12.95
C ASN A 137 16.74 5.78 -12.37
N ARG A 138 15.77 5.45 -13.22
CA ARG A 138 14.59 4.67 -12.82
C ARG A 138 14.94 3.29 -12.28
N ALA A 139 16.01 2.66 -12.78
CA ALA A 139 16.41 1.33 -12.33
C ALA A 139 17.06 1.34 -10.93
N ASN A 140 17.57 2.48 -10.48
CA ASN A 140 18.29 2.61 -9.21
C ASN A 140 17.88 3.88 -8.44
N PRO A 141 16.65 3.94 -7.92
CA PRO A 141 16.21 5.05 -7.08
C PRO A 141 16.88 4.99 -5.71
N THR A 142 17.54 6.08 -5.32
CA THR A 142 18.23 6.25 -4.02
C THR A 142 17.51 7.25 -3.11
N GLY A 143 16.63 8.08 -3.67
CA GLY A 143 15.84 9.05 -2.94
C GLY A 143 14.89 8.42 -1.93
N SER A 144 14.56 9.17 -0.89
CA SER A 144 13.55 8.76 0.09
C SER A 144 12.71 9.94 0.54
N GLN A 145 11.42 9.71 0.75
CA GLN A 145 10.48 10.75 1.15
C GLN A 145 9.36 10.18 2.01
N ARG A 146 8.82 11.01 2.91
CA ARG A 146 7.68 10.65 3.76
C ARG A 146 6.37 10.96 3.05
N PHE A 147 5.47 10.00 3.08
CA PHE A 147 4.14 10.04 2.50
C PHE A 147 3.09 9.84 3.59
N ALA A 148 1.89 10.36 3.33
CA ALA A 148 0.72 10.13 4.15
C ALA A 148 -0.45 9.69 3.27
N VAL A 149 -1.23 8.74 3.75
CA VAL A 149 -2.48 8.30 3.15
C VAL A 149 -3.56 8.34 4.21
N GLU A 150 -4.64 9.04 3.93
CA GLU A 150 -5.84 9.04 4.76
C GLU A 150 -6.85 8.04 4.21
N VAL A 151 -7.37 7.19 5.07
CA VAL A 151 -8.46 6.26 4.83
C VAL A 151 -9.70 6.82 5.52
N LEU A 152 -10.72 7.09 4.72
CA LEU A 152 -12.00 7.61 5.19
C LEU A 152 -12.94 6.45 5.58
N PRO A 153 -13.97 6.70 6.40
CA PRO A 153 -14.87 5.65 6.90
C PRO A 153 -15.62 4.89 5.79
N ASN A 154 -15.83 5.55 4.64
CA ASN A 154 -16.45 4.96 3.45
C ASN A 154 -15.48 4.17 2.57
N GLY A 155 -14.24 3.94 3.02
CA GLY A 155 -13.22 3.22 2.27
C GLY A 155 -12.46 4.06 1.23
N GLN A 156 -12.84 5.32 1.03
CA GLN A 156 -12.09 6.21 0.14
C GLN A 156 -10.71 6.51 0.72
N MET A 157 -9.70 6.50 -0.15
CA MET A 157 -8.32 6.77 0.22
C MET A 157 -7.81 8.04 -0.45
N ARG A 158 -7.10 8.87 0.31
CA ARG A 158 -6.48 10.11 -0.16
C ARG A 158 -5.01 10.11 0.19
N ALA A 159 -4.15 10.00 -0.82
CA ALA A 159 -2.72 10.21 -0.62
C ALA A 159 -2.41 11.70 -0.63
N THR A 160 -1.72 12.17 0.40
CA THR A 160 -1.10 13.50 0.38
C THR A 160 0.17 13.39 -0.45
N LYS A 161 0.23 14.10 -1.58
CA LYS A 161 1.43 14.16 -2.43
C LYS A 161 2.46 15.12 -1.79
N PRO A 162 3.62 14.64 -1.31
CA PRO A 162 4.72 15.53 -0.98
C PRO A 162 5.51 15.87 -2.26
N HIS A 163 6.38 16.88 -2.20
CA HIS A 163 7.18 17.35 -3.33
C HIS A 163 8.10 16.26 -3.91
N GLY A 164 7.76 15.67 -5.06
CA GLY A 164 8.56 14.64 -5.74
C GLY A 164 7.79 14.00 -6.91
N ARG A 165 8.49 13.34 -7.84
CA ARG A 165 7.87 12.55 -8.92
C ARG A 165 7.89 11.07 -8.53
N SER A 166 6.74 10.38 -8.61
CA SER A 166 6.76 8.92 -8.51
C SER A 166 7.45 8.29 -9.73
N MET A 167 7.85 7.02 -9.62
CA MET A 167 8.44 6.24 -10.71
C MET A 167 7.56 6.25 -11.97
N SER A 168 6.25 6.07 -11.80
CA SER A 168 5.27 6.06 -12.88
C SER A 168 4.93 7.46 -13.40
N GLU A 169 4.95 8.49 -12.56
CA GLU A 169 4.77 9.88 -13.00
C GLU A 169 5.93 10.35 -13.88
N ALA A 170 7.15 9.85 -13.66
CA ALA A 170 8.28 10.18 -14.51
C ALA A 170 8.17 9.61 -15.94
N ILE A 171 7.28 8.64 -16.19
CA ILE A 171 7.06 7.99 -17.50
C ILE A 171 5.91 8.65 -18.27
N ARG A 172 4.88 9.13 -17.57
CA ARG A 172 3.69 9.73 -18.17
C ARG A 172 3.83 11.22 -18.50
N GLY A 173 4.99 11.82 -18.23
CA GLY A 173 5.28 13.23 -18.45
C GLY A 173 6.41 13.45 -19.44
#